data_AF-A0A2E9N0S2-F1
#
_entry.id   AF-A0A2E9N0S2-F1
#
_cell.length_a   1.000
_cell.length_b   1.000
_cell.length_c   1.000
_cell.angle_alpha   90.00
_cell.angle_beta   90.00
_cell.angle_gamma   90.00
#
_symmetry.space_group_name_H-M   'P 1'
#
loop_
_entity.id
_entity.type
_entity.pdbx_description
1 polymer ?
#
loop_
_entity_poly.entity_id
_entity_poly.type
_entity_poly.pdbx_seq_one_letter_code
_entity_poly.pdbx_strand_id
1 'polypeptide(L)'
;MVSPKKYFELYDESLVVVPKVPEGYLGTLPESARKTVTAHKKDLNLPEETARKAIRAYYAAISFVDAQIGRVFEAVDELGIRDNTIILFSSDHGYHLGEHGHYRKVTLFENADRVPLIISAPGMKGKGKQTDAFTEMIDFYRTLTDLAGLPPPPSYVKGVSQRPVLEGVSNQQRVNALTQLTNG
;
A
#
# COMPACT_ATOMS: atom_id res chain seq x y z
N MET A 1 6.93 3.17 15.55
CA MET A 1 6.05 1.98 15.56
C MET A 1 6.54 1.02 16.63
N VAL A 2 5.64 0.21 17.19
CA VAL A 2 5.95 -0.77 18.22
C VAL A 2 5.28 -2.09 17.86
N SER A 3 5.99 -3.19 18.09
CA SER A 3 5.57 -4.56 17.79
C SER A 3 6.05 -5.51 18.90
N PRO A 4 5.42 -6.68 19.09
CA PRO A 4 5.92 -7.68 20.02
C PRO A 4 7.36 -8.12 19.71
N LYS A 5 8.15 -8.39 20.75
CA LYS A 5 9.59 -8.71 20.66
C LYS A 5 9.91 -9.76 19.59
N LYS A 6 9.13 -10.84 19.54
CA LYS A 6 9.34 -11.95 18.60
C LYS A 6 9.39 -11.53 17.12
N TYR A 7 8.71 -10.44 16.74
CA TYR A 7 8.75 -9.94 15.36
C TYR A 7 9.96 -9.03 15.10
N PHE A 8 10.50 -8.37 16.13
CA PHE A 8 11.77 -7.65 16.02
C PHE A 8 12.97 -8.61 15.86
N GLU A 9 12.88 -9.80 16.43
CA GLU A 9 13.92 -10.83 16.35
C GLU A 9 14.03 -11.45 14.95
N LEU A 10 13.04 -11.24 14.06
CA LEU A 10 13.10 -11.64 12.65
C LEU A 10 14.05 -10.78 11.80
N TYR A 11 14.42 -9.59 12.30
CA TYR A 11 15.17 -8.60 11.55
C TYR A 11 16.42 -8.18 12.29
N ASP A 12 17.58 -8.50 11.72
CA ASP A 12 18.87 -7.98 12.17
C ASP A 12 18.97 -6.50 11.81
N GLU A 13 19.17 -5.66 12.84
CA GLU A 13 19.30 -4.21 12.70
C GLU A 13 20.52 -3.81 11.86
N SER A 14 21.58 -4.61 11.88
CA SER A 14 22.80 -4.35 11.11
C SER A 14 22.59 -4.45 9.60
N LEU A 15 21.61 -5.25 9.16
CA LEU A 15 21.26 -5.45 7.75
C LEU A 15 20.28 -4.40 7.22
N VAL A 16 19.71 -3.56 8.08
CA VAL A 16 18.79 -2.50 7.67
C VAL A 16 19.55 -1.40 6.95
N VAL A 17 19.16 -1.09 5.72
CA VAL A 17 19.78 -0.03 4.93
C VAL A 17 18.94 1.25 5.07
N VAL A 18 19.55 2.31 5.58
CA VAL A 18 18.93 3.64 5.62
C VAL A 18 19.14 4.33 4.27
N PRO A 19 18.07 4.81 3.60
CA PRO A 19 18.22 5.55 2.35
C PRO A 19 19.12 6.78 2.53
N LYS A 20 20.04 6.99 1.59
CA LYS A 20 20.93 8.16 1.59
C LYS A 20 20.40 9.22 0.64
N VAL A 21 20.36 10.45 1.11
CA VAL A 21 19.93 11.61 0.33
C VAL A 21 21.17 12.39 -0.12
N PRO A 22 21.37 12.62 -1.42
CA PRO A 22 22.48 13.44 -1.91
C PRO A 22 22.45 14.87 -1.37
N GLU A 23 23.63 15.47 -1.22
CA GLU A 23 23.73 16.89 -0.90
C GLU A 23 23.04 17.74 -1.98
N GLY A 24 22.33 18.79 -1.57
CA GLY A 24 21.58 19.65 -2.49
C GLY A 24 20.28 19.06 -3.06
N TYR A 25 19.92 17.81 -2.72
CA TYR A 25 18.74 17.12 -3.24
C TYR A 25 17.45 17.94 -3.11
N LEU A 26 17.18 18.56 -1.96
CA LEU A 26 15.96 19.36 -1.78
C LEU A 26 15.86 20.52 -2.78
N GLY A 27 17.00 21.06 -3.22
CA GLY A 27 17.08 22.12 -4.23
C GLY A 27 16.65 21.68 -5.63
N THR A 28 16.73 20.39 -5.94
CA THR A 28 16.32 19.83 -7.24
C THR A 28 14.81 19.59 -7.32
N LEU A 29 14.12 19.55 -6.18
CA LEU A 29 12.68 19.33 -6.13
C LEU A 29 11.89 20.57 -6.56
N PRO A 30 10.78 20.39 -7.29
CA PRO A 30 9.76 21.43 -7.45
C PRO A 30 9.31 22.00 -6.10
N GLU A 31 8.90 23.27 -6.09
CA GLU A 31 8.54 23.98 -4.87
C GLU A 31 7.44 23.27 -4.07
N SER A 32 6.40 22.75 -4.74
CA SER A 32 5.30 22.01 -4.11
C SER A 32 5.77 20.74 -3.39
N ALA A 33 6.63 19.95 -4.03
CA ALA A 33 7.21 18.75 -3.45
C ALA A 33 8.16 19.06 -2.30
N ARG A 34 8.97 20.11 -2.43
CA ARG A 34 9.86 20.58 -1.36
C ARG A 34 9.07 21.01 -0.12
N LYS A 35 7.96 21.75 -0.31
CA LYS A 35 7.08 22.19 0.77
C LYS A 35 6.51 21.01 1.56
N THR A 36 6.03 19.97 0.88
CA THR A 36 5.44 18.80 1.56
C THR A 36 6.48 17.94 2.27
N VAL A 37 7.62 17.66 1.62
CA VAL A 37 8.75 16.91 2.22
C VAL A 37 9.28 17.59 3.49
N THR A 38 9.35 18.92 3.50
CA THR A 38 9.92 19.72 4.61
C THR A 38 8.89 20.25 5.60
N ALA A 39 7.60 19.96 5.42
CA ALA A 39 6.52 20.47 6.27
C ALA A 39 6.69 20.05 7.74
N HIS A 40 7.21 18.85 7.98
CA HIS A 40 7.42 18.29 9.32
C HIS A 40 8.92 18.11 9.61
N LYS A 41 9.58 19.16 10.09
CA LYS A 41 11.03 19.17 10.37
C LYS A 41 11.53 18.03 11.27
N LYS A 42 10.70 17.54 12.20
CA LYS A 42 11.05 16.44 13.11
C LYS A 42 11.18 15.08 12.39
N ASP A 43 10.52 14.96 11.25
CA ASP A 43 10.47 13.74 10.44
C ASP A 43 11.48 13.79 9.27
N LEU A 44 12.33 14.83 9.24
CA LEU A 44 13.30 15.06 8.16
C LEU A 44 14.72 14.71 8.63
N ASN A 45 15.45 13.93 7.82
CA ASN A 45 16.84 13.54 8.01
C ASN A 45 17.11 13.01 9.43
N LEU A 46 16.34 12.01 9.84
CA LEU A 46 16.52 11.37 11.15
C LEU A 46 17.97 10.90 11.30
N PRO A 47 18.56 10.99 12.52
CA PRO A 47 19.86 10.40 12.79
C PRO A 47 19.90 8.92 12.38
N GLU A 48 21.02 8.45 11.82
CA GLU A 48 21.10 7.12 11.20
C GLU A 48 20.67 5.99 12.15
N GLU A 49 21.06 6.06 13.42
CA GLU A 49 20.65 5.08 14.43
C GLU A 49 19.12 5.05 14.62
N THR A 50 18.49 6.24 14.72
CA THR A 50 17.04 6.37 14.84
C THR A 50 16.33 5.87 13.58
N ALA A 51 16.84 6.23 12.40
CA ALA A 51 16.32 5.79 11.11
C ALA A 51 16.34 4.26 10.99
N ARG A 52 17.46 3.64 11.33
CA ARG A 52 17.64 2.18 11.32
C ARG A 52 16.66 1.47 12.25
N LYS A 53 16.48 1.97 13.48
CA LYS A 53 15.47 1.45 14.41
C LYS A 53 14.04 1.63 13.89
N ALA A 54 13.74 2.77 13.27
CA ALA A 54 12.41 3.05 12.71
C ALA A 54 12.06 2.09 11.56
N ILE A 55 13.00 1.85 10.64
CA ILE A 55 12.83 0.91 9.53
C ILE A 55 12.67 -0.52 10.06
N ARG A 56 13.54 -0.94 10.99
CA ARG A 56 13.43 -2.25 11.65
C ARG A 56 12.06 -2.43 12.31
N ALA A 57 11.59 -1.41 13.02
CA ALA A 57 10.27 -1.43 13.66
C ALA A 57 9.12 -1.49 12.64
N TYR A 58 9.27 -0.84 11.48
CA TYR A 58 8.29 -0.94 10.38
C TYR A 58 8.22 -2.38 9.83
N TYR A 59 9.36 -3.02 9.58
CA TYR A 59 9.40 -4.42 9.13
C TYR A 59 8.83 -5.39 10.17
N ALA A 60 9.17 -5.21 11.45
CA ALA A 60 8.58 -5.99 12.53
C ALA A 60 7.05 -5.80 12.61
N ALA A 61 6.54 -4.59 12.35
CA ALA A 61 5.11 -4.34 12.28
C ALA A 61 4.45 -5.04 11.07
N ILE A 62 5.12 -5.10 9.92
CA ILE A 62 4.65 -5.88 8.76
C ILE A 62 4.48 -7.35 9.13
N SER A 63 5.51 -8.01 9.70
CA SER A 63 5.38 -9.41 10.11
C SER A 63 4.29 -9.62 11.16
N PHE A 64 4.09 -8.65 12.05
CA PHE A 64 3.03 -8.75 13.04
C PHE A 64 1.65 -8.71 12.38
N VAL A 65 1.43 -7.79 11.44
CA VAL A 65 0.19 -7.68 10.65
C VAL A 65 -0.03 -8.95 9.82
N ASP A 66 1.01 -9.47 9.16
CA ASP A 66 0.95 -10.72 8.39
C ASP A 66 0.45 -11.90 9.26
N ALA A 67 1.00 -12.05 10.48
CA ALA A 67 0.51 -13.04 11.43
C ALA A 67 -0.94 -12.81 11.87
N GLN A 68 -1.44 -11.57 11.87
CA GLN A 68 -2.85 -11.31 12.19
C GLN A 68 -3.77 -11.64 11.01
N ILE A 69 -3.30 -11.41 9.78
CA ILE A 69 -4.01 -11.82 8.56
C ILE A 69 -4.14 -13.35 8.52
N GLY A 70 -3.08 -14.08 8.88
CA GLY A 70 -3.13 -15.54 9.01
C GLY A 70 -4.27 -16.03 9.89
N ARG A 71 -4.50 -15.40 11.04
CA ARG A 71 -5.62 -15.73 11.95
C ARG A 71 -6.99 -15.48 11.32
N VAL A 72 -7.13 -14.46 10.49
CA VAL A 72 -8.38 -14.20 9.75
C VAL A 72 -8.61 -15.31 8.72
N PHE A 73 -7.56 -15.74 8.02
CA PHE A 73 -7.67 -16.83 7.05
C PHE A 73 -7.97 -18.18 7.70
N GLU A 74 -7.33 -18.49 8.84
CA GLU A 74 -7.66 -19.68 9.65
C GLU A 74 -9.15 -19.69 10.01
N ALA A 75 -9.71 -18.56 10.49
CA ALA A 75 -11.13 -18.48 10.81
C ALA A 75 -12.05 -18.65 9.58
N VAL A 76 -11.67 -18.09 8.43
CA VAL A 76 -12.40 -18.25 7.16
C VAL A 76 -12.40 -19.72 6.71
N ASP A 77 -11.28 -20.42 6.89
CA ASP A 77 -11.14 -21.84 6.55
C ASP A 77 -11.91 -22.74 7.52
N GLU A 78 -11.83 -22.48 8.83
CA GLU A 78 -12.59 -23.21 9.88
C GLU A 78 -14.11 -23.11 9.69
N LEU A 79 -14.59 -21.95 9.24
CA LEU A 79 -16.00 -21.73 8.91
C LEU A 79 -16.43 -22.40 7.60
N GLY A 80 -15.49 -22.92 6.81
CA GLY A 80 -15.78 -23.54 5.51
C GLY A 80 -16.29 -22.56 4.45
N ILE A 81 -16.03 -21.26 4.61
CA ILE A 81 -16.55 -20.20 3.71
C ILE A 81 -15.50 -19.72 2.70
N ARG A 82 -14.30 -20.30 2.68
CA ARG A 82 -13.18 -19.86 1.84
C ARG A 82 -13.52 -19.77 0.36
N ASP A 83 -14.22 -20.78 -0.16
CA ASP A 83 -14.60 -20.88 -1.58
C ASP A 83 -15.75 -19.96 -1.98
N ASN A 84 -16.37 -19.27 -1.01
CA ASN A 84 -17.41 -18.26 -1.23
C ASN A 84 -17.01 -16.87 -0.69
N THR A 85 -15.71 -16.64 -0.46
CA THR A 85 -15.22 -15.39 0.14
C THR A 85 -14.34 -14.62 -0.86
N ILE A 86 -14.70 -13.36 -1.10
CA ILE A 86 -13.82 -12.39 -1.78
C ILE A 86 -12.89 -11.78 -0.74
N ILE A 87 -11.59 -11.83 -1.00
CA ILE A 87 -10.55 -11.23 -0.16
C ILE A 87 -9.87 -10.14 -0.96
N LEU A 88 -9.87 -8.92 -0.41
CA LEU A 88 -9.11 -7.78 -0.92
C LEU A 88 -8.17 -7.31 0.19
N PHE A 89 -6.87 -7.33 -0.08
CA PHE A 89 -5.84 -6.78 0.80
C PHE A 89 -5.26 -5.52 0.18
N SER A 90 -5.20 -4.44 0.97
CA SER A 90 -4.64 -3.15 0.58
C SER A 90 -4.15 -2.37 1.80
N SER A 91 -3.48 -1.24 1.56
CA SER A 91 -3.28 -0.15 2.51
C SER A 91 -4.12 1.07 2.10
N ASP A 92 -4.32 2.01 3.02
CA ASP A 92 -4.96 3.32 2.75
C ASP A 92 -3.98 4.32 2.12
N HIS A 93 -2.71 4.23 2.50
CA HIS A 93 -1.60 4.98 1.90
C HIS A 93 -0.27 4.25 2.12
N GLY A 94 0.77 4.72 1.44
CA GLY A 94 2.16 4.31 1.64
C GLY A 94 2.83 4.99 2.84
N TYR A 95 4.13 4.79 3.00
CA TYR A 95 4.91 5.40 4.07
C TYR A 95 6.39 5.51 3.67
N HIS A 96 6.93 6.72 3.75
CA HIS A 96 8.37 6.99 3.60
C HIS A 96 9.14 6.51 4.81
N LEU A 97 10.29 5.89 4.55
CA LEU A 97 11.21 5.29 5.50
C LEU A 97 12.61 5.91 5.41
N GLY A 98 12.69 7.17 4.97
CA GLY A 98 13.92 7.95 4.82
C GLY A 98 14.21 8.37 3.39
N GLU A 99 13.45 7.86 2.41
CA GLU A 99 13.50 8.37 1.04
C GLU A 99 13.23 9.86 1.01
N HIS A 100 13.98 10.59 0.18
CA HIS A 100 13.93 12.06 0.13
C HIS A 100 14.29 12.76 1.46
N GLY A 101 14.83 12.00 2.42
CA GLY A 101 15.10 12.45 3.77
C GLY A 101 13.84 12.51 4.62
N HIS A 102 12.70 12.07 4.10
CA HIS A 102 11.40 12.22 4.72
C HIS A 102 10.96 10.91 5.37
N TYR A 103 10.23 11.03 6.48
CA TYR A 103 9.47 9.95 7.08
C TYR A 103 8.00 10.34 7.14
N ARG A 104 7.11 9.35 7.09
CA ARG A 104 5.64 9.47 7.04
C ARG A 104 5.08 9.55 5.63
N LYS A 105 4.00 10.31 5.47
CA LYS A 105 3.16 10.41 4.29
C LYS A 105 2.81 11.89 4.12
N VAL A 106 1.88 12.22 3.21
CA VAL A 106 1.51 13.59 2.83
C VAL A 106 2.52 14.19 1.84
N THR A 107 2.80 13.44 0.78
CA THR A 107 3.60 13.86 -0.39
C THR A 107 3.01 13.18 -1.62
N LEU A 108 3.31 13.65 -2.83
CA LEU A 108 2.90 12.99 -4.09
C LEU A 108 3.99 12.05 -4.67
N PHE A 109 4.83 11.48 -3.80
CA PHE A 109 5.83 10.49 -4.21
C PHE A 109 5.23 9.09 -4.10
N GLU A 110 5.66 8.18 -4.97
CA GLU A 110 5.23 6.78 -4.98
C GLU A 110 5.31 6.11 -3.60
N ASN A 111 6.31 6.44 -2.77
CA ASN A 111 6.43 5.90 -1.41
C ASN A 111 5.22 6.19 -0.51
N ALA A 112 4.52 7.30 -0.73
CA ALA A 112 3.32 7.69 0.03
C ALA A 112 2.01 7.24 -0.65
N ASP A 113 2.02 7.04 -1.97
CA ASP A 113 0.80 6.88 -2.75
C ASP A 113 0.59 5.46 -3.30
N ARG A 114 1.67 4.73 -3.57
CA ARG A 114 1.61 3.35 -4.08
C ARG A 114 1.42 2.38 -2.92
N VAL A 115 0.33 1.62 -2.95
CA VAL A 115 -0.05 0.64 -1.93
C VAL A 115 -0.12 -0.76 -2.53
N PRO A 116 0.08 -1.83 -1.73
CA PRO A 116 -0.17 -3.19 -2.19
C PRO A 116 -1.66 -3.35 -2.53
N LEU A 117 -1.96 -4.17 -3.54
CA LEU A 117 -3.31 -4.64 -3.83
C LEU A 117 -3.25 -6.12 -4.20
N ILE A 118 -3.95 -6.95 -3.43
CA ILE A 118 -4.13 -8.38 -3.73
C ILE A 118 -5.61 -8.68 -3.67
N ILE A 119 -6.15 -9.26 -4.74
CA ILE A 119 -7.55 -9.69 -4.81
C ILE A 119 -7.60 -11.20 -5.07
N SER A 120 -8.35 -11.91 -4.23
CA SER A 120 -8.67 -13.32 -4.38
C SER A 120 -10.19 -13.46 -4.35
N ALA A 121 -10.80 -13.93 -5.42
CA ALA A 121 -12.24 -14.15 -5.51
C ALA A 121 -12.56 -15.59 -5.95
N PRO A 122 -13.73 -16.14 -5.56
CA PRO A 122 -14.22 -17.43 -6.05
C PRO A 122 -14.27 -17.48 -7.59
N GLY A 123 -13.88 -18.62 -8.17
CA GLY A 123 -13.97 -18.84 -9.63
C GLY A 123 -13.04 -17.98 -10.50
N MET A 124 -12.14 -17.20 -9.89
CA MET A 124 -11.28 -16.26 -10.61
C MET A 124 -10.20 -16.99 -11.43
N LYS A 125 -10.19 -16.77 -12.74
CA LYS A 125 -9.24 -17.41 -13.69
C LYS A 125 -7.81 -16.89 -13.58
N GLY A 126 -7.63 -15.65 -13.10
CA GLY A 126 -6.32 -15.02 -12.92
C GLY A 126 -5.59 -15.37 -11.62
N LYS A 127 -5.98 -16.43 -10.91
CA LYS A 127 -5.37 -16.81 -9.63
C LYS A 127 -3.84 -16.95 -9.77
N GLY A 128 -3.10 -16.22 -8.92
CA GLY A 128 -1.63 -16.22 -8.91
C GLY A 128 -0.96 -15.37 -10.00
N LYS A 129 -1.73 -14.67 -10.84
CA LYS A 129 -1.18 -13.77 -11.86
C LYS A 129 -0.92 -12.38 -11.28
N GLN A 130 0.03 -11.69 -11.89
CA GLN A 130 0.34 -10.28 -11.63
C GLN A 130 -0.11 -9.44 -12.83
N THR A 131 -0.30 -8.14 -12.61
CA THR A 131 -0.68 -7.18 -13.65
C THR A 131 -0.08 -5.81 -13.34
N ASP A 132 0.24 -5.06 -14.39
CA ASP A 132 0.68 -3.66 -14.32
C ASP A 132 -0.49 -2.70 -14.60
N ALA A 133 -1.73 -3.20 -14.62
CA ALA A 133 -2.92 -2.38 -14.81
C ALA A 133 -3.02 -1.28 -13.75
N PHE A 134 -3.17 -0.03 -14.20
CA PHE A 134 -3.48 1.06 -13.28
C PHE A 134 -4.78 0.77 -12.54
N THR A 135 -4.74 0.94 -11.21
CA THR A 135 -5.88 0.75 -10.31
C THR A 135 -5.83 1.84 -9.24
N GLU A 136 -7.00 2.38 -8.89
CA GLU A 136 -7.15 3.33 -7.79
C GLU A 136 -8.03 2.74 -6.70
N MET A 137 -7.90 3.20 -5.45
CA MET A 137 -8.76 2.76 -4.36
C MET A 137 -10.26 3.03 -4.61
N ILE A 138 -10.59 4.04 -5.43
CA ILE A 138 -11.99 4.31 -5.83
C ILE A 138 -12.59 3.18 -6.69
N ASP A 139 -11.75 2.31 -7.27
CA ASP A 139 -12.19 1.14 -8.05
C ASP A 139 -12.69 0.00 -7.16
N PHE A 140 -12.30 -0.02 -5.88
CA PHE A 140 -12.56 -1.16 -5.00
C PHE A 140 -14.06 -1.44 -4.87
N TYR A 141 -14.87 -0.39 -4.68
CA TYR A 141 -16.31 -0.59 -4.48
C TYR A 141 -17.01 -1.16 -5.73
N ARG A 142 -16.68 -0.67 -6.92
CA ARG A 142 -17.23 -1.19 -8.18
C ARG A 142 -16.69 -2.60 -8.48
N THR A 143 -15.43 -2.87 -8.16
CA THR A 143 -14.83 -4.20 -8.33
C THR A 143 -15.47 -5.22 -7.41
N LEU A 144 -15.66 -4.90 -6.12
CA LEU A 144 -16.27 -5.81 -5.15
C LEU A 144 -17.74 -6.08 -5.44
N THR A 145 -18.51 -5.06 -5.84
CA THR A 145 -19.93 -5.25 -6.20
C THR A 145 -20.10 -6.10 -7.46
N ASP A 146 -19.25 -5.90 -8.47
CA ASP A 146 -19.23 -6.74 -9.68
C ASP A 146 -18.84 -8.19 -9.38
N LEU A 147 -17.77 -8.41 -8.60
CA LEU A 147 -17.35 -9.75 -8.19
C LEU A 147 -18.41 -10.46 -7.33
N ALA A 148 -19.16 -9.72 -6.52
CA ALA A 148 -20.25 -10.25 -5.69
C ALA A 148 -21.56 -10.48 -6.47
N GLY A 149 -21.62 -10.14 -7.77
CA GLY A 149 -22.84 -10.26 -8.57
C GLY A 149 -23.96 -9.32 -8.13
N LEU A 150 -23.62 -8.22 -7.45
CA LEU A 150 -24.58 -7.21 -7.00
C LEU A 150 -24.91 -6.24 -8.15
N PRO A 151 -26.06 -5.54 -8.08
CA PRO A 151 -26.36 -4.48 -9.03
C PRO A 151 -25.24 -3.43 -9.06
N PRO A 152 -24.94 -2.86 -10.26
CA PRO A 152 -23.89 -1.86 -10.37
C PRO A 152 -24.20 -0.66 -9.47
N PRO A 153 -23.18 -0.07 -8.81
CA PRO A 153 -23.38 1.13 -8.01
C PRO A 153 -23.97 2.28 -8.84
N PRO A 154 -24.69 3.23 -8.20
CA PRO A 154 -25.21 4.41 -8.88
C PRO A 154 -24.16 5.17 -9.69
N SER A 155 -24.57 5.86 -10.75
CA SER A 155 -23.67 6.54 -11.69
C SER A 155 -22.78 7.62 -11.06
N TYR A 156 -23.16 8.17 -9.91
CA TYR A 156 -22.34 9.14 -9.18
C TYR A 156 -21.13 8.51 -8.47
N VAL A 157 -21.15 7.20 -8.21
CA VAL A 157 -20.02 6.46 -7.65
C VAL A 157 -18.94 6.34 -8.71
N LYS A 158 -17.75 6.87 -8.45
CA LYS A 158 -16.61 6.83 -9.38
C LYS A 158 -15.87 5.49 -9.35
N GLY A 159 -14.88 5.35 -10.23
CA GLY A 159 -14.08 4.14 -10.41
C GLY A 159 -14.59 3.22 -11.52
N VAL A 160 -13.83 2.16 -11.76
CA VAL A 160 -14.11 1.11 -12.75
C VAL A 160 -13.91 -0.26 -12.10
N SER A 161 -14.67 -1.28 -12.56
CA SER A 161 -14.46 -2.65 -12.06
C SER A 161 -13.18 -3.22 -12.66
N GLN A 162 -12.30 -3.76 -11.82
CA GLN A 162 -11.09 -4.46 -12.25
C GLN A 162 -11.33 -5.94 -12.58
N ARG A 163 -12.59 -6.42 -12.51
CA ARG A 163 -12.93 -7.81 -12.85
C ARG A 163 -12.42 -8.27 -14.22
N PRO A 164 -12.51 -7.49 -15.32
CA PRO A 164 -11.96 -7.93 -16.60
C PRO A 164 -10.45 -8.17 -16.57
N VAL A 165 -9.71 -7.43 -15.75
CA VAL A 165 -8.26 -7.65 -15.54
C VAL A 165 -8.03 -8.92 -14.72
N LEU A 166 -8.79 -9.11 -13.64
CA LEU A 166 -8.74 -10.30 -12.79
C LEU A 166 -9.10 -11.59 -13.54
N GLU A 167 -9.95 -11.51 -14.56
CA GLU A 167 -10.34 -12.64 -15.42
C GLU A 167 -9.42 -12.83 -16.64
N GLY A 168 -8.48 -11.90 -16.88
CA GLY A 168 -7.58 -11.94 -18.04
C GLY A 168 -8.25 -11.61 -19.37
N VAL A 169 -9.41 -10.95 -19.34
CA VAL A 169 -10.16 -10.48 -20.51
C VAL A 169 -9.62 -9.13 -20.99
N SER A 170 -9.03 -8.34 -20.10
CA SER A 170 -8.35 -7.09 -20.42
C SER A 170 -7.02 -6.95 -19.69
N ASN A 171 -6.08 -6.22 -20.29
CA ASN A 171 -4.82 -5.85 -19.64
C ASN A 171 -4.93 -4.57 -18.80
N GLN A 172 -5.98 -3.76 -19.00
CA GLN A 172 -6.21 -2.51 -18.26
C GLN A 172 -7.68 -2.06 -18.30
N GLN A 173 -8.13 -1.28 -17.32
CA GLN A 173 -9.46 -0.63 -17.31
C GLN A 173 -9.38 0.90 -17.36
N ARG A 174 -8.18 1.44 -17.16
CA ARG A 174 -7.84 2.86 -17.15
C ARG A 174 -6.40 3.00 -17.64
N VAL A 175 -6.06 4.17 -18.16
CA VAL A 175 -4.74 4.46 -18.75
C VAL A 175 -3.80 5.20 -17.80
N ASN A 176 -4.30 5.62 -16.64
CA ASN A 176 -3.56 6.33 -15.61
C ASN A 176 -4.20 6.15 -14.23
N ALA A 177 -3.45 6.50 -13.19
CA ALA A 177 -3.94 6.67 -11.82
C ALA A 177 -3.67 8.11 -11.38
N LEU A 178 -4.59 8.69 -10.62
CA LEU A 178 -4.54 10.06 -10.15
C LEU A 178 -4.55 10.10 -8.62
N THR A 179 -3.51 10.72 -8.06
CA THR A 179 -3.47 11.10 -6.65
C THR A 179 -3.52 12.63 -6.55
N GLN A 180 -4.31 13.13 -5.59
CA GLN A 180 -4.40 14.54 -5.30
C GLN A 180 -4.02 14.80 -3.84
N LEU A 181 -3.22 15.84 -3.62
CA LEU A 181 -2.94 16.37 -2.30
C LEU A 181 -3.39 17.83 -2.27
N THR A 182 -4.35 18.14 -1.40
CA THR A 182 -4.80 19.50 -1.14
C THR A 182 -4.16 19.99 0.15
N ASN A 183 -3.22 20.92 0.02
CA ASN A 183 -2.78 21.73 1.15
C ASN A 183 -3.82 22.86 1.26
N GLY A 184 -4.61 22.85 2.34
CA GLY A 184 -5.74 23.76 2.56
C GLY A 184 -5.45 25.23 2.23
#